data_AF-A0A4Y3WSM7-F1
#
_entry.id   AF-A0A4Y3WSM7-F1
#
_cell.length_a   1.000
_cell.length_b   1.000
_cell.length_c   1.000
_cell.angle_alpha   90.00
_cell.angle_beta   90.00
_cell.angle_gamma   90.00
#
_symmetry.space_group_name_H-M   'P 1'
#
loop_
_entity.id
_entity.type
_entity.pdbx_description
1 polymer ?
#
loop_
_entity_poly.entity_id
_entity_poly.type
_entity_poly.pdbx_seq_one_letter_code
_entity_poly.pdbx_strand_id
1 'polypeptide(L)' 'MDLEATPLDSIAQPRPCVRCSKPCLLWVVGRCADCMADMYFNHPEDYRAFKDDVREEFGTKAIA' A
#
# COMPACT_ATOMS: atom_id res chain seq x y z
N MET A 1 -13.66 -30.52 20.00
CA MET A 1 -12.36 -29.83 19.99
C MET A 1 -12.57 -28.57 19.19
N ASP A 2 -12.98 -27.52 19.88
CA ASP A 2 -13.15 -26.19 19.31
C ASP A 2 -11.78 -25.69 18.87
N LEU A 3 -11.55 -25.63 17.56
CA LEU A 3 -10.48 -24.82 17.00
C LEU A 3 -10.89 -23.37 17.24
N GLU A 4 -10.57 -22.85 18.42
CA GLU A 4 -10.53 -21.41 18.66
C GLU A 4 -9.64 -20.82 17.56
N ALA A 5 -10.23 -20.00 16.67
CA ALA A 5 -9.54 -19.35 15.58
C ALA A 5 -8.27 -18.69 16.13
N THR A 6 -7.10 -19.17 15.71
CA THR A 6 -5.83 -18.59 16.18
C THR A 6 -5.76 -17.12 15.74
N PRO A 7 -5.06 -16.22 16.44
CA PRO A 7 -4.94 -14.80 16.05
C PRO A 7 -4.44 -14.59 14.61
N LEU A 8 -3.88 -15.63 13.99
CA LEU A 8 -3.51 -15.68 12.58
C LEU A 8 -4.72 -15.55 11.64
N ASP A 9 -5.94 -15.93 12.02
CA ASP A 9 -7.13 -15.70 11.16
C ASP A 9 -7.49 -14.21 11.02
N SER A 10 -6.80 -13.32 11.75
CA SER A 10 -6.75 -11.88 11.48
C SER A 10 -5.80 -11.48 10.33
N ILE A 11 -5.27 -12.45 9.57
CA ILE A 11 -4.45 -12.30 8.36
C ILE A 11 -4.96 -11.14 7.51
N ALA A 12 -3.99 -10.36 7.00
CA ALA A 12 -4.13 -9.17 6.17
C ALA A 12 -5.47 -9.11 5.43
N GLN A 13 -6.44 -8.41 5.99
CA GLN A 13 -7.74 -8.26 5.36
C GLN A 13 -7.60 -7.42 4.08
N PRO A 14 -8.28 -7.78 2.98
CA PRO A 14 -8.24 -6.99 1.77
C PRO A 14 -8.68 -5.54 2.03
N ARG A 15 -7.91 -4.58 1.53
CA ARG A 15 -8.24 -3.15 1.59
C ARG A 15 -8.45 -2.61 0.18
N PRO A 16 -9.37 -1.65 -0.03
CA PRO A 16 -9.56 -1.05 -1.33
C PRO A 16 -8.36 -0.15 -1.68
N CYS A 17 -7.85 -0.30 -2.90
CA CYS A 17 -6.87 0.62 -3.48
C CYS A 17 -7.53 1.97 -3.80
N VAL A 18 -6.95 3.09 -3.38
CA VAL A 18 -7.45 4.44 -3.67
C VAL A 18 -7.42 4.78 -5.17
N ARG A 19 -6.55 4.14 -5.97
CA ARG A 19 -6.46 4.41 -7.43
C ARG A 19 -7.50 3.65 -8.24
N CYS A 20 -7.59 2.33 -8.03
CA CYS A 20 -8.35 1.43 -8.89
C CYS A 20 -9.54 0.77 -8.19
N SER A 21 -9.76 1.06 -6.91
CA SER A 21 -10.84 0.52 -6.05
C SER A 21 -10.85 -1.00 -5.88
N LYS A 22 -9.91 -1.73 -6.49
CA LYS A 22 -9.80 -3.19 -6.34
C LYS A 22 -9.33 -3.55 -4.93
N PRO A 23 -9.84 -4.65 -4.35
CA PRO A 23 -9.33 -5.17 -3.08
C PRO A 23 -7.90 -5.67 -3.26
N CYS A 24 -7.01 -5.30 -2.35
CA CYS A 24 -5.62 -5.75 -2.34
C CYS A 24 -5.17 -6.13 -0.92
N LEU A 25 -4.35 -7.18 -0.81
CA LEU A 25 -3.78 -7.62 0.46
C LEU A 25 -2.53 -6.81 0.82
N LEU A 26 -1.71 -6.48 -0.17
CA LEU A 26 -0.56 -5.59 -0.01
C LEU A 26 -1.01 -4.13 -0.23
N TRP A 27 -0.92 -3.32 0.82
CA TRP A 27 -1.38 -1.94 0.85
C TRP A 27 -0.21 -0.99 1.11
N VAL A 28 0.21 -0.27 0.08
CA VAL A 28 1.33 0.68 0.11
C VAL A 28 0.74 2.09 0.13
N VAL A 29 0.62 2.68 1.32
CA VAL A 29 0.08 4.04 1.54
C VAL A 29 -1.16 4.30 0.65
N GLY A 30 -2.22 3.53 0.84
CA GLY A 30 -3.45 3.70 0.06
C GLY A 30 -3.53 2.93 -1.26
N ARG A 31 -2.42 2.41 -1.81
CA ARG A 31 -2.39 1.85 -3.18
C ARG A 31 -1.99 0.37 -3.21
N CYS A 32 -2.50 -0.37 -4.19
CA CYS A 32 -2.06 -1.75 -4.44
C CYS A 32 -0.72 -1.78 -5.19
N ALA A 33 -0.02 -2.91 -5.10
CA ALA A 33 1.28 -3.10 -5.77
C ALA A 33 1.22 -2.93 -7.29
N ASP A 34 0.14 -3.38 -7.95
CA ASP A 34 -0.02 -3.23 -9.40
C ASP A 34 -0.10 -1.75 -9.81
N CYS A 35 -0.87 -0.94 -9.08
CA CYS A 35 -0.95 0.50 -9.33
C CYS A 35 0.38 1.20 -9.04
N MET A 36 1.13 0.75 -8.03
CA MET A 36 2.46 1.28 -7.74
C MET A 36 3.46 0.97 -8.86
N ALA A 37 3.44 -0.26 -9.39
CA ALA A 37 4.30 -0.66 -10.50
C ALA A 37 3.93 0.10 -11.78
N ASP A 38 2.64 0.21 -12.09
CA ASP A 38 2.15 0.98 -13.23
C ASP A 38 2.53 2.46 -13.14
N MET A 39 2.40 3.10 -11.96
CA MET A 39 2.88 4.47 -11.75
C MET A 39 4.39 4.56 -11.99
N TYR A 40 5.17 3.61 -11.47
CA TYR A 40 6.62 3.64 -11.65
C TYR A 40 7.06 3.49 -13.11
N PHE A 41 6.44 2.58 -13.87
CA PHE A 41 6.85 2.26 -15.24
C PHE A 41 6.20 3.14 -16.31
N ASN A 42 4.92 3.48 -16.15
CA ASN A 42 4.11 4.12 -17.21
C ASN A 42 3.72 5.57 -16.88
N HIS A 43 3.68 5.95 -15.59
CA HIS A 43 3.25 7.29 -15.14
C HIS A 43 4.23 7.89 -14.12
N PRO A 44 5.50 8.12 -14.51
CA PRO A 44 6.56 8.52 -13.58
C PRO A 44 6.28 9.85 -12.85
N GLU A 45 5.50 10.75 -13.44
CA GLU A 45 5.00 11.98 -12.83
C GLU A 45 4.07 11.70 -11.64
N ASP A 46 3.11 10.77 -11.80
CA ASP A 46 2.22 10.33 -10.72
C ASP A 46 3.03 9.67 -9.60
N TYR A 47 4.03 8.86 -9.97
CA TYR A 47 4.91 8.22 -8.99
C TYR A 47 5.73 9.24 -8.20
N ARG A 48 6.24 10.30 -8.85
CA ARG A 48 6.96 11.37 -8.18
C ARG A 48 6.06 12.14 -7.22
N ALA A 49 4.87 12.54 -7.67
CA ALA A 49 3.89 13.22 -6.82
C ALA A 49 3.56 12.38 -5.59
N PHE A 50 3.25 11.09 -5.77
CA PHE A 50 3.03 10.17 -4.65
C PHE A 50 4.20 10.13 -3.66
N LYS A 51 5.45 10.09 -4.13
CA LYS A 51 6.62 10.08 -3.24
C LYS A 51 6.77 11.38 -2.48
N ASP A 52 6.44 12.51 -3.08
CA ASP A 52 6.51 13.81 -2.44
C ASP A 52 5.42 13.92 -1.36
N ASP A 53 4.18 13.48 -1.66
CA ASP A 53 3.08 13.38 -0.68
C ASP A 53 3.47 12.49 0.51
N VAL A 54 4.03 11.29 0.25
CA VAL A 54 4.50 10.37 1.29
C VAL A 54 5.60 10.99 2.13
N ARG A 55 6.51 11.76 1.51
CA ARG A 55 7.59 12.44 2.24
C ARG A 55 7.05 13.56 3.11
N GLU A 56 6.06 14.30 2.64
CA GLU A 56 5.40 15.36 3.40
C GLU A 56 4.65 14.77 4.61
N GLU A 57 3.90 13.68 4.42
CA GLU A 57 3.08 13.07 5.47
C GLU A 57 3.91 12.30 6.50
N PHE A 58 4.90 11.51 6.06
CA PHE A 58 5.64 10.57 6.92
C PHE A 58 7.11 10.95 7.16
N GLY A 59 7.60 12.01 6.51
CA GLY A 59 8.99 12.43 6.58
C GLY A 59 9.95 11.55 5.77
N THR A 60 11.24 11.85 5.87
CA THR A 60 12.32 10.98 5.37
C THR A 60 12.94 10.19 6.50
N LYS A 61 13.23 8.91 6.28
CA LYS A 61 14.09 8.17 7.21
C LYS A 61 15.46 8.86 7.28
N ALA A 62 15.84 9.35 8.45
CA ALA A 62 17.18 9.88 8.67
C ALA A 62 18.19 8.75 8.48
N ILE A 63 19.15 8.95 7.56
CA ILE A 63 20.33 8.10 7.47
C ILE A 63 21.34 8.76 8.40
N ALA A 64 21.61 8.12 9.54
CA ALA A 64 22.71 8.50 10.43
C ALA A 64 24.06 8.27 9.76
#